data_AF-A0AAU8GAV0-F1
#
_entry.id   AF-A0AAU8GAV0-F1
#
_cell.length_a   1.000
_cell.length_b   1.000
_cell.length_c   1.000
_cell.angle_alpha   90.00
_cell.angle_beta   90.00
_cell.angle_gamma   90.00
#
_symmetry.space_group_name_H-M   'P 1'
#
loop_
_entity.id
_entity.type
_entity.pdbx_description
1 polymer ?
#
loop_
_entity_poly.entity_id
_entity_poly.type
_entity_poly.pdbx_seq_one_letter_code
_entity_poly.pdbx_strand_id
1 'polypeptide(L)'
;MEMELRPSRGGFLRPFGCGWFIREYLLGNGPEGSPQIDLERGAPQADINYEYKEALARATARERAERIISRQVVRGVDVTEEHAEDIYQKQLRKVSRKFTHMRYHSFLMYFGVLKRLGWVEATERMEPSAIQDNYPDAPKRTYYRLTREGISANDRSWANPLFTLYPEIGPNHLKNN
;
A
#
# COMPACT_ATOMS: atom_id res chain seq x y z
N MET A 1 27.69 -10.40 -13.24
CA MET A 1 27.83 -9.51 -12.06
C MET A 1 26.45 -8.93 -11.83
N GLU A 2 25.71 -9.45 -10.85
CA GLU A 2 24.30 -9.12 -10.63
C GLU A 2 24.25 -7.82 -9.81
N MET A 3 23.75 -6.74 -10.40
CA MET A 3 23.60 -5.46 -9.70
C MET A 3 22.49 -5.61 -8.66
N GLU A 4 22.87 -5.68 -7.38
CA GLU A 4 21.91 -5.46 -6.30
C GLU A 4 21.36 -4.03 -6.43
N LEU A 5 20.09 -3.91 -6.85
CA LEU A 5 19.31 -2.67 -6.81
C LEU A 5 19.04 -2.28 -5.35
N ARG A 6 20.06 -1.79 -4.65
CA ARG A 6 19.91 -1.12 -3.35
C ARG A 6 19.95 0.38 -3.59
N PRO A 7 18.98 1.17 -3.06
CA PRO A 7 19.04 2.62 -3.17
C PRO A 7 20.33 3.16 -2.54
N SER A 8 20.95 4.15 -3.19
CA SER A 8 22.15 4.83 -2.67
C SER A 8 21.89 5.60 -1.37
N ARG A 9 20.63 5.98 -1.10
CA ARG A 9 20.14 6.51 0.18
C ARG A 9 18.67 6.10 0.44
N GLY A 10 18.40 5.62 1.66
CA GLY A 10 17.05 5.53 2.25
C GLY A 10 16.21 4.29 1.91
N GLY A 11 16.03 3.40 2.90
CA GLY A 11 14.95 2.40 2.98
C GLY A 11 15.04 1.18 2.04
N PHE A 12 14.49 0.05 2.47
CA PHE A 12 14.24 -1.10 1.59
C PHE A 12 13.30 -0.66 0.44
N LEU A 13 13.55 -1.15 -0.78
CA LEU A 13 12.68 -0.91 -1.93
C LEU A 13 11.25 -1.34 -1.56
N ARG A 14 10.26 -0.45 -1.73
CA ARG A 14 8.86 -0.84 -1.57
C ARG A 14 8.43 -1.59 -2.84
N PRO A 15 7.76 -2.75 -2.73
CA PRO A 15 7.29 -3.50 -3.90
C PRO A 15 6.35 -2.68 -4.79
N PHE A 16 5.59 -1.75 -4.19
CA PHE A 16 4.69 -0.84 -4.90
C PHE A 16 4.43 0.45 -4.08
N GLY A 17 3.86 1.46 -4.74
CA GLY A 17 3.55 2.77 -4.15
C GLY A 17 2.23 2.80 -3.38
N CYS A 18 2.14 3.67 -2.36
CA CYS A 18 0.92 3.85 -1.56
C CYS A 18 -0.25 4.41 -2.38
N GLY A 19 0.00 5.39 -3.26
CA GLY A 19 -1.04 5.98 -4.11
C GLY A 19 -1.64 4.97 -5.06
N TRP A 20 -0.79 4.21 -5.76
CA TRP A 20 -1.22 3.09 -6.59
C TRP A 20 -2.09 2.11 -5.81
N PHE A 21 -1.63 1.66 -4.63
CA PHE A 21 -2.41 0.71 -3.82
C PHE A 21 -3.79 1.26 -3.45
N ILE A 22 -3.86 2.50 -2.95
CA ILE A 22 -5.14 3.11 -2.56
C ILE A 22 -6.10 3.18 -3.75
N ARG A 23 -5.60 3.59 -4.92
CA ARG A 23 -6.41 3.68 -6.15
C ARG A 23 -6.96 2.30 -6.52
N GLU A 24 -6.09 1.30 -6.67
CA GLU A 24 -6.50 -0.05 -7.08
C GLU A 24 -7.44 -0.71 -6.06
N TYR A 25 -7.18 -0.50 -4.77
CA TYR A 25 -8.04 -1.01 -3.71
C TYR A 25 -9.43 -0.38 -3.77
N LEU A 26 -9.52 0.94 -3.93
CA LEU A 26 -10.81 1.64 -4.01
C LEU A 26 -11.53 1.45 -5.36
N LEU A 27 -10.84 1.03 -6.41
CA LEU A 27 -11.44 0.53 -7.65
C LEU A 27 -12.03 -0.88 -7.50
N GLY A 28 -11.79 -1.55 -6.36
CA GLY A 28 -12.26 -2.91 -6.12
C GLY A 28 -11.38 -4.00 -6.72
N ASN A 29 -10.19 -3.67 -7.23
CA ASN A 29 -9.32 -4.62 -7.94
C ASN A 29 -8.62 -5.63 -7.03
N GLY A 30 -8.57 -5.39 -5.72
CA GLY A 30 -7.92 -6.30 -4.75
C GLY A 30 -6.40 -6.40 -4.92
N PRO A 31 -5.65 -5.28 -4.95
CA PRO A 31 -4.21 -5.29 -5.20
C PRO A 31 -3.46 -6.17 -4.18
N GLU A 32 -2.52 -6.97 -4.69
CA GLU A 32 -1.59 -7.75 -3.86
C GLU A 32 -2.31 -8.70 -2.89
N GLY A 33 -3.43 -9.27 -3.34
CA GLY A 33 -4.24 -10.22 -2.60
C GLY A 33 -5.05 -9.59 -1.46
N SER A 34 -5.24 -8.26 -1.46
CA SER A 34 -6.23 -7.65 -0.56
C SER A 34 -7.65 -8.03 -1.00
N PRO A 35 -8.64 -8.02 -0.09
CA PRO A 35 -10.04 -8.23 -0.47
C PRO A 35 -10.49 -7.23 -1.54
N GLN A 36 -11.34 -7.71 -2.46
CA GLN A 36 -12.10 -6.83 -3.34
C GLN A 36 -13.21 -6.14 -2.55
N ILE A 37 -13.50 -4.90 -2.89
CA ILE A 37 -14.56 -4.11 -2.26
C ILE A 37 -15.48 -3.54 -3.33
N ASP A 38 -16.70 -3.20 -2.92
CA ASP A 38 -17.61 -2.39 -3.73
C ASP A 38 -17.08 -0.94 -3.81
N LEU A 39 -16.80 -0.49 -5.03
CA LEU A 39 -16.24 0.84 -5.30
C LEU A 39 -17.20 1.99 -4.91
N GLU A 40 -18.51 1.78 -5.01
CA GLU A 40 -19.51 2.79 -4.64
C GLU A 40 -19.63 2.91 -3.12
N ARG A 41 -19.46 1.79 -2.41
CA ARG A 41 -19.39 1.75 -0.95
C ARG A 41 -18.08 2.35 -0.43
N GLY A 42 -16.97 2.04 -1.08
CA GLY A 42 -15.62 2.41 -0.65
C GLY A 42 -15.19 1.72 0.65
N ALA A 43 -14.22 2.30 1.35
CA ALA A 43 -13.69 1.75 2.59
C ALA A 43 -13.26 2.82 3.60
N PRO A 44 -13.24 2.51 4.92
CA PRO A 44 -12.67 3.41 5.92
C PRO A 44 -11.15 3.52 5.79
N GLN A 45 -10.60 4.69 6.14
CA GLN A 45 -9.15 4.95 6.09
C GLN A 45 -8.31 3.92 6.89
N ALA A 46 -8.85 3.42 8.01
CA ALA A 46 -8.17 2.41 8.82
C ALA A 46 -8.06 1.05 8.12
N ASP A 47 -9.10 0.61 7.41
CA ASP A 47 -9.06 -0.66 6.65
C ASP A 47 -8.15 -0.54 5.44
N ILE A 48 -8.20 0.59 4.71
CA ILE A 48 -7.26 0.83 3.60
C ILE A 48 -5.81 0.79 4.11
N ASN A 49 -5.52 1.39 5.28
CA ASN A 49 -4.17 1.33 5.86
C ASN A 49 -3.77 -0.09 6.28
N TYR A 50 -4.71 -0.84 6.86
CA TYR A 50 -4.48 -2.23 7.26
C TYR A 50 -4.14 -3.10 6.04
N GLU A 51 -4.98 -3.05 5.00
CA GLU A 51 -4.78 -3.83 3.79
C GLU A 51 -3.51 -3.44 3.05
N TYR A 52 -3.17 -2.15 3.01
CA TYR A 52 -1.90 -1.69 2.45
C TYR A 52 -0.70 -2.30 3.16
N LYS A 53 -0.74 -2.41 4.49
CA LYS A 53 0.35 -3.04 5.27
C LYS A 53 0.44 -4.54 5.05
N GLU A 54 -0.70 -5.23 5.04
CA GLU A 54 -0.71 -6.68 4.77
C GLU A 54 -0.22 -6.97 3.34
N ALA A 55 -0.64 -6.17 2.36
CA ALA A 55 -0.15 -6.26 0.98
C ALA A 55 1.36 -6.05 0.88
N LEU A 56 1.91 -5.02 1.55
CA LEU A 56 3.36 -4.81 1.59
C LEU A 56 4.08 -6.01 2.22
N ALA A 57 3.51 -6.60 3.27
CA ALA A 57 4.09 -7.77 3.92
C ALA A 57 4.12 -8.99 2.99
N ARG A 58 3.00 -9.28 2.31
CA ARG A 58 2.89 -10.36 1.33
C ARG A 58 3.87 -10.18 0.17
N ALA A 59 3.91 -8.99 -0.43
CA ALA A 59 4.81 -8.72 -1.55
C ALA A 59 6.29 -8.81 -1.14
N THR A 60 6.65 -8.30 0.04
CA THR A 60 8.02 -8.43 0.57
C THR A 60 8.39 -9.90 0.82
N ALA A 61 7.46 -10.69 1.37
CA ALA A 61 7.67 -12.10 1.60
C ALA A 61 7.84 -12.88 0.29
N ARG A 62 7.02 -12.56 -0.71
CA ARG A 62 7.07 -13.14 -2.06
C ARG A 62 8.43 -12.88 -2.72
N GLU A 63 8.87 -11.63 -2.78
CA GLU A 63 10.16 -11.26 -3.37
C GLU A 63 11.33 -11.99 -2.68
N ARG A 64 11.29 -12.12 -1.34
CA ARG A 64 12.30 -12.88 -0.59
C ARG A 64 12.26 -14.37 -0.89
N ALA A 65 11.08 -14.95 -1.04
CA ALA A 65 10.89 -16.36 -1.37
C ALA A 65 11.39 -16.67 -2.78
N GLU A 66 11.02 -15.85 -3.76
CA GLU A 66 11.45 -15.96 -5.16
C GLU A 66 12.99 -15.95 -5.29
N ARG A 67 13.67 -15.05 -4.54
CA ARG A 67 15.15 -15.03 -4.49
C ARG A 67 15.75 -16.32 -3.94
N ILE A 68 15.11 -16.94 -2.95
CA ILE A 68 15.58 -18.21 -2.36
C ILE A 68 15.35 -19.36 -3.35
N ILE A 69 14.15 -19.44 -3.92
CA ILE A 69 13.75 -20.46 -4.89
C ILE A 69 14.66 -20.39 -6.13
N SER A 70 14.87 -19.21 -6.70
CA SER A 70 15.76 -19.01 -7.85
C SER A 70 17.18 -19.54 -7.58
N ARG A 71 17.74 -19.26 -6.40
CA ARG A 71 19.06 -19.81 -6.01
C ARG A 71 19.06 -21.34 -5.86
N GLN A 72 17.95 -21.94 -5.44
CA GLN A 72 17.83 -23.40 -5.33
C GLN A 72 17.73 -24.06 -6.71
N VAL A 73 16.91 -23.50 -7.60
CA VAL A 73 16.77 -23.96 -8.99
C VAL A 73 18.10 -23.88 -9.74
N VAL A 74 18.83 -22.77 -9.61
CA VAL A 74 20.17 -22.61 -10.22
C VAL A 74 21.17 -23.66 -9.69
N ARG A 75 20.99 -24.16 -8.47
CA ARG A 75 21.80 -25.24 -7.87
C ARG A 75 21.31 -26.65 -8.26
N GLY A 76 20.29 -26.77 -9.10
CA GLY A 76 19.72 -28.05 -9.53
C GLY A 76 18.80 -28.70 -8.50
N VAL A 77 18.34 -27.97 -7.48
CA VAL A 77 17.34 -28.47 -6.53
C VAL A 77 15.97 -28.41 -7.19
N ASP A 78 15.26 -29.53 -7.20
CA ASP A 78 13.86 -29.59 -7.63
C ASP A 78 12.98 -28.95 -6.55
N VAL A 79 12.27 -27.87 -6.90
CA VAL A 79 11.43 -27.11 -5.98
C VAL A 79 9.98 -27.40 -6.30
N THR A 80 9.34 -28.22 -5.46
CA THR A 80 7.90 -28.49 -5.54
C THR A 80 7.07 -27.27 -5.11
N GLU A 81 5.79 -27.26 -5.49
CA GLU A 81 4.86 -26.20 -5.08
C GLU A 81 4.70 -26.11 -3.56
N GLU A 82 4.62 -27.25 -2.87
CA GLU A 82 4.55 -27.31 -1.41
C GLU A 82 5.80 -26.70 -0.75
N HIS A 83 6.99 -27.00 -1.29
CA HIS A 83 8.25 -26.46 -0.78
C HIS A 83 8.35 -24.94 -1.05
N ALA A 84 7.89 -24.48 -2.21
CA ALA A 84 7.81 -23.05 -2.52
C ALA A 84 6.88 -22.30 -1.54
N GLU A 85 5.73 -22.88 -1.22
CA GLU A 85 4.77 -22.32 -0.27
C GLU A 85 5.35 -22.28 1.16
N ASP A 86 6.02 -23.34 1.62
CA ASP A 86 6.68 -23.33 2.93
C ASP A 86 7.79 -22.25 3.01
N ILE A 87 8.58 -22.08 1.94
CA ILE A 87 9.56 -20.98 1.86
C ILE A 87 8.85 -19.63 1.99
N TYR A 88 7.75 -19.41 1.26
CA TYR A 88 6.98 -18.18 1.31
C TYR A 88 6.42 -17.91 2.72
N GLN A 89 5.75 -18.89 3.33
CA GLN A 89 5.19 -18.77 4.68
C GLN A 89 6.29 -18.49 5.72
N LYS A 90 7.47 -19.12 5.59
CA LYS A 90 8.65 -18.82 6.42
C LYS A 90 9.12 -17.39 6.24
N GLN A 91 9.10 -16.83 5.03
CA GLN A 91 9.46 -15.43 4.82
C GLN A 91 8.39 -14.47 5.36
N LEU A 92 7.11 -14.78 5.18
CA LEU A 92 6.00 -13.96 5.66
C LEU A 92 6.04 -13.80 7.19
N ARG A 93 6.27 -14.88 7.93
CA ARG A 93 6.44 -14.84 9.41
C ARG A 93 7.59 -13.94 9.87
N LYS A 94 8.60 -13.70 9.03
CA LYS A 94 9.74 -12.82 9.33
C LYS A 94 9.45 -11.35 9.01
N VAL A 95 8.39 -11.05 8.26
CA VAL A 95 8.05 -9.66 7.95
C VAL A 95 7.33 -9.05 9.15
N SER A 96 8.00 -8.12 9.83
CA SER A 96 7.40 -7.44 10.97
C SER A 96 6.40 -6.38 10.53
N ARG A 97 5.12 -6.58 10.91
CA ARG A 97 4.03 -5.60 10.72
C ARG A 97 4.26 -4.26 11.44
N LYS A 98 5.13 -4.22 12.47
CA LYS A 98 5.48 -2.97 13.17
C LYS A 98 6.46 -2.10 12.36
N PHE A 99 7.17 -2.70 11.40
CA PHE A 99 8.19 -2.02 10.58
C PHE A 99 7.84 -1.95 9.09
N THR A 100 6.72 -2.53 8.65
CA THR A 100 6.17 -2.25 7.33
C THR A 100 5.90 -0.75 7.22
N HIS A 101 6.56 -0.11 6.26
CA HIS A 101 6.50 1.33 6.01
C HIS A 101 5.04 1.83 6.03
N MET A 102 4.82 3.01 6.64
CA MET A 102 3.54 3.73 6.79
C MET A 102 2.81 3.54 8.13
N ARG A 103 3.24 4.30 9.16
CA ARG A 103 2.45 4.50 10.39
C ARG A 103 1.10 5.15 10.05
N TYR A 104 0.09 4.91 10.89
CA TYR A 104 -1.27 5.40 10.62
C TYR A 104 -1.32 6.93 10.49
N HIS A 105 -0.59 7.67 11.33
CA HIS A 105 -0.49 9.13 11.19
C HIS A 105 0.07 9.57 9.82
N SER A 106 1.15 8.92 9.34
CA SER A 106 1.70 9.20 8.01
C SER A 106 0.71 8.88 6.88
N PHE A 107 -0.07 7.80 7.05
CA PHE A 107 -1.14 7.46 6.12
C PHE A 107 -2.24 8.52 6.11
N LEU A 108 -2.67 9.02 7.26
CA LEU A 108 -3.68 10.09 7.34
C LEU A 108 -3.23 11.37 6.65
N MET A 109 -1.97 11.77 6.84
CA MET A 109 -1.39 12.94 6.16
C MET A 109 -1.38 12.74 4.64
N TYR A 110 -0.95 11.57 4.17
CA TYR A 110 -0.97 11.21 2.76
C TYR A 110 -2.39 11.21 2.19
N PHE A 111 -3.34 10.58 2.88
CA PHE A 111 -4.74 10.51 2.45
C PHE A 111 -5.40 11.90 2.46
N GLY A 112 -4.99 12.80 3.36
CA GLY A 112 -5.42 14.20 3.34
C GLY A 112 -4.98 14.96 2.09
N VAL A 113 -3.88 14.57 1.45
CA VAL A 113 -3.51 15.09 0.11
C VAL A 113 -4.53 14.62 -0.94
N LEU A 114 -4.93 13.34 -0.91
CA LEU A 114 -5.93 12.81 -1.83
C LEU A 114 -7.29 13.49 -1.69
N LYS A 115 -7.72 13.79 -0.46
CA LYS A 115 -8.94 14.57 -0.20
C LYS A 115 -8.86 15.97 -0.80
N ARG A 116 -7.73 16.67 -0.61
CA ARG A 116 -7.52 18.04 -1.13
C ARG A 116 -7.40 18.09 -2.65
N LEU A 117 -6.94 17.02 -3.28
CA LEU A 117 -6.95 16.85 -4.73
C LEU A 117 -8.34 16.53 -5.30
N GLY A 118 -9.35 16.33 -4.44
CA GLY A 118 -10.68 15.91 -4.89
C GLY A 118 -10.75 14.48 -5.40
N TRP A 119 -9.69 13.66 -5.23
CA TRP A 119 -9.62 12.31 -5.78
C TRP A 119 -10.41 11.28 -4.98
N VAL A 120 -10.65 11.57 -3.70
CA VAL A 120 -11.47 10.75 -2.82
C VAL A 120 -12.49 11.64 -2.12
N GLU A 121 -13.69 11.11 -1.92
CA GLU A 121 -14.76 11.76 -1.19
C GLU A 121 -15.28 10.85 -0.09
N ALA A 122 -15.81 11.45 0.97
CA ALA A 122 -16.53 10.72 2.00
C ALA A 122 -17.87 10.26 1.45
N THR A 123 -18.28 9.04 1.81
CA THR A 123 -19.64 8.57 1.55
C THR A 123 -20.54 8.89 2.75
N GLU A 124 -21.85 8.71 2.58
CA GLU A 124 -22.82 8.86 3.68
C GLU A 124 -22.70 7.73 4.72
N ARG A 125 -21.91 6.69 4.42
CA ARG A 125 -21.78 5.50 5.26
C ARG A 125 -20.75 5.72 6.36
N MET A 126 -21.19 5.42 7.58
CA MET A 126 -20.35 5.43 8.77
C MET A 126 -20.60 4.17 9.59
N GLU A 127 -19.59 3.71 10.31
CA GLU A 127 -19.71 2.61 11.27
C GLU A 127 -19.04 2.95 12.60
N PRO A 128 -19.44 2.30 13.71
CA PRO A 128 -18.77 2.49 14.99
C PRO A 128 -17.27 2.22 14.89
N SER A 129 -16.47 3.04 15.55
CA SER A 129 -15.05 2.75 15.73
C SER A 129 -14.82 2.00 17.03
N ALA A 130 -13.83 1.10 17.08
CA ALA A 130 -13.52 0.33 18.29
C ALA A 130 -13.15 1.21 19.51
N ILE A 131 -12.70 2.46 19.28
CA ILE A 131 -12.44 3.41 20.36
C ILE A 131 -13.74 3.88 21.03
N GLN A 132 -14.89 3.82 20.34
CA GLN A 132 -16.19 4.17 20.91
C GLN A 132 -16.64 3.22 22.01
N ASP A 133 -16.10 2.00 22.08
CA ASP A 133 -16.35 1.06 23.17
C ASP A 133 -15.88 1.63 24.52
N ASN A 134 -14.85 2.49 24.52
CA ASN A 134 -14.29 3.12 25.72
C ASN A 134 -14.52 4.64 25.78
N TYR A 135 -14.80 5.28 24.63
CA TYR A 135 -15.02 6.72 24.52
C TYR A 135 -16.13 7.00 23.49
N PRO A 136 -17.41 6.98 23.90
CA PRO A 136 -18.55 7.04 22.97
C PRO A 136 -18.57 8.24 22.01
N ASP A 137 -18.05 9.39 22.47
CA ASP A 137 -17.94 10.63 21.71
C ASP A 137 -16.84 10.60 20.63
N ALA A 138 -16.04 9.53 20.56
CA ALA A 138 -15.05 9.36 19.50
C ALA A 138 -15.71 9.34 18.12
N PRO A 139 -15.00 9.80 17.07
CA PRO A 139 -15.53 9.79 15.73
C PRO A 139 -15.81 8.35 15.24
N LYS A 140 -16.93 8.20 14.53
CA LYS A 140 -17.24 7.01 13.74
C LYS A 140 -16.24 6.87 12.59
N ARG A 141 -16.15 5.67 12.02
CA ARG A 141 -15.33 5.38 10.84
C ARG A 141 -16.11 5.77 9.59
N THR A 142 -15.70 6.85 8.93
CA THR A 142 -16.26 7.29 7.64
C THR A 142 -15.68 6.48 6.50
N TYR A 143 -16.54 6.06 5.59
CA TYR A 143 -16.15 5.39 4.34
C TYR A 143 -15.73 6.41 3.29
N TYR A 144 -14.73 6.07 2.48
CA TYR A 144 -14.24 6.89 1.37
C TYR A 144 -14.22 6.08 0.08
N ARG A 145 -14.58 6.74 -1.02
CA ARG A 145 -14.52 6.18 -2.38
C ARG A 145 -13.77 7.12 -3.31
N LEU A 146 -13.40 6.61 -4.49
CA LEU A 146 -12.83 7.46 -5.54
C LEU A 146 -13.91 8.33 -6.18
N THR A 147 -13.54 9.56 -6.51
CA THR A 147 -14.35 10.43 -7.37
C THR A 147 -14.03 10.15 -8.84
N ARG A 148 -14.82 10.72 -9.75
CA ARG A 148 -14.50 10.70 -11.19
C ARG A 148 -13.12 11.29 -11.49
N GLU A 149 -12.72 12.34 -10.76
CA GLU A 149 -11.39 12.95 -10.90
C GLU A 149 -10.29 11.99 -10.45
N GLY A 150 -10.47 11.31 -9.31
CA GLY A 150 -9.52 10.31 -8.82
C GLY A 150 -9.36 9.12 -9.75
N ILE A 151 -10.45 8.65 -10.35
CA ILE A 151 -10.44 7.55 -11.34
C ILE A 151 -9.67 7.98 -12.60
N SER A 152 -9.94 9.19 -13.10
CA SER A 152 -9.40 9.72 -14.36
C SER A 152 -7.98 10.25 -14.24
N ALA A 153 -7.48 10.48 -13.02
CA ALA A 153 -6.11 10.93 -12.79
C ALA A 153 -5.09 9.88 -13.28
N ASN A 154 -4.04 10.35 -13.95
CA ASN A 154 -3.02 9.49 -14.54
C ASN A 154 -2.05 8.90 -13.50
N ASP A 155 -1.33 7.85 -13.90
CA ASP A 155 -0.41 7.10 -13.05
C ASP A 155 0.71 7.97 -12.47
N ARG A 156 1.21 8.97 -13.21
CA ARG A 156 2.28 9.86 -12.74
C ARG A 156 1.78 10.74 -11.59
N SER A 157 0.55 11.23 -11.67
CA SER A 157 -0.07 11.99 -10.58
C SER A 157 -0.28 11.11 -9.35
N TRP A 158 -0.80 9.88 -9.54
CA TRP A 158 -0.98 8.92 -8.45
C TRP A 158 0.33 8.45 -7.81
N ALA A 159 1.43 8.40 -8.58
CA ALA A 159 2.74 8.09 -8.06
C ALA A 159 3.24 9.15 -7.06
N ASN A 160 2.90 10.43 -7.28
CA ASN A 160 3.30 11.55 -6.42
C ASN A 160 2.16 12.57 -6.19
N PRO A 161 1.14 12.24 -5.36
CA PRO A 161 0.00 13.14 -5.15
C PRO A 161 0.41 14.45 -4.48
N LEU A 162 1.46 14.45 -3.63
CA LEU A 162 1.95 15.68 -3.01
C LEU A 162 2.47 16.69 -4.04
N PHE A 163 3.21 16.23 -5.05
CA PHE A 163 3.68 17.10 -6.13
C PHE A 163 2.60 17.45 -7.13
N THR A 164 1.54 16.64 -7.20
CA THR A 164 0.33 17.02 -7.95
C THR A 164 -0.39 18.17 -7.26
N LEU A 165 -0.49 18.12 -5.92
CA LEU A 165 -1.15 19.17 -5.13
C LEU A 165 -0.30 20.45 -5.02
N TYR A 166 1.02 20.30 -4.96
CA TYR A 166 1.99 21.39 -4.83
C TYR A 166 3.10 21.27 -5.90
N PRO A 167 2.81 21.64 -7.17
CA PRO A 167 3.75 21.51 -8.27
C PRO A 167 5.07 22.28 -8.06
N GLU A 168 5.04 23.38 -7.32
CA GLU A 168 6.17 24.24 -6.99
C GLU A 168 7.23 23.57 -6.10
N ILE A 169 6.85 22.55 -5.33
CA ILE A 169 7.73 21.81 -4.43
C ILE A 169 8.49 20.68 -5.17
N GLY A 170 7.90 20.17 -6.27
CA GLY A 170 8.45 19.06 -7.04
C GLY A 170 9.86 19.29 -7.62
N PRO A 171 10.16 20.42 -8.29
CA PRO A 171 11.45 20.68 -8.93
C PRO A 171 12.66 20.61 -7.98
N ASN A 172 12.49 21.01 -6.71
CA ASN A 172 13.57 20.97 -5.71
C ASN A 172 13.90 19.54 -5.21
N HIS A 173 12.95 18.60 -5.36
CA HIS A 173 13.15 17.19 -5.03
C HIS A 173 13.57 16.33 -6.23
N LEU A 174 13.35 16.80 -7.46
CA LEU A 174 13.82 16.15 -8.68
C LEU A 174 15.28 16.48 -9.02
N LYS A 175 15.82 17.57 -8.47
CA LYS A 175 17.24 17.92 -8.60
C LYS A 175 18.07 17.14 -7.58
N ASN A 176 18.52 15.95 -7.98
CA ASN A 176 19.80 15.31 -7.62
C ASN A 176 19.75 13.84 -8.07
N ASN A 177 19.96 13.61 -9.37
CA ASN A 177 20.49 12.34 -9.88
C ASN A 177 21.90 12.63 -10.41
#